data_AF-A0A8H7PH75-F1
#
_entry.id   AF-A0A8H7PH75-F1
#
_cell.length_a   1.000
_cell.length_b   1.000
_cell.length_c   1.000
_cell.angle_alpha   90.00
_cell.angle_beta   90.00
_cell.angle_gamma   90.00
#
_symmetry.space_group_name_H-M   'P 1'
#
loop_
_entity.id
_entity.type
_entity.pdbx_description
1 polymer ?
#
loop_
_entity_poly.entity_id
_entity_poly.type
_entity_poly.pdbx_seq_one_letter_code
_entity_poly.pdbx_strand_id
1 'polypeptide(L)'
;MDRFSPEAPNDKVYKYTCRANDYFERQLYVDAIQDYTRAISAIAQADDQHYCALLHSNRSAAHYRLKNWEYAENDAAETIRLEPEWAKGYFRRAEALAQQGQYEKAIELYRIALEKEPDNPDISSRIAKALIESDNAKMGFQVIQLIPGRDICIERSIKNPIQNRIYEFAQIMRNIIYVVVDLETRHCIVVDACWDVDGILKFIQDQGYTLVSAAVTHYHFDHVGGSPPPPYDNIPIKVSGLATLLKRLPHIKAYVHPKDIPYIAQANPSIPENRMVPTGTEVTETLNIGKSTKVRFIHTPGHSPGSQALLINHSRLIVGDTLLCGLCGRTDLPGGDRNMMEATLRHTLGSLDDRVVVYPGHDYGYEWSTIGIEREKGCLGEDLVGFEPRPIIDEEKVVTKNIPKRRSMLSSLGAGLKNKDRGHWFFNG
;
A
#
# COMPACT_ATOMS: atom_id res chain seq x y z
N MET A 1 17.36 -2.77 -20.62
CA MET A 1 17.18 -3.83 -21.65
C MET A 1 17.55 -5.14 -20.99
N ASP A 2 16.59 -5.84 -20.40
CA ASP A 2 16.85 -7.17 -19.84
C ASP A 2 16.86 -8.17 -21.01
N ARG A 3 18.03 -8.75 -21.31
CA ARG A 3 18.22 -9.71 -22.42
C ARG A 3 18.21 -11.16 -21.92
N PHE A 4 17.73 -11.42 -20.70
CA PHE A 4 17.54 -12.80 -20.24
C PHE A 4 16.21 -13.35 -20.75
N SER A 5 16.23 -13.96 -21.94
CA SER A 5 15.06 -14.59 -22.57
C SER A 5 15.48 -15.89 -23.26
N PRO A 6 15.85 -16.93 -22.48
CA PRO A 6 16.21 -18.22 -23.05
C PRO A 6 15.02 -18.83 -23.82
N GLU A 7 15.31 -19.49 -24.94
CA GLU A 7 14.30 -20.21 -25.69
C GLU A 7 13.90 -21.50 -24.96
N ALA A 8 12.65 -21.91 -25.09
CA ALA A 8 12.20 -23.14 -24.45
C ALA A 8 12.86 -24.36 -25.11
N PRO A 9 13.40 -25.31 -24.34
CA PRO A 9 14.15 -26.44 -24.90
C PRO A 9 13.27 -27.45 -25.65
N ASN A 10 11.95 -27.44 -25.41
CA ASN A 10 10.98 -28.25 -26.16
C ASN A 10 9.54 -27.72 -26.00
N ASP A 11 8.65 -28.19 -26.88
CA ASP A 11 7.22 -27.83 -26.91
C ASP A 11 6.48 -28.10 -25.59
N LYS A 12 6.87 -29.16 -24.87
CA LYS A 12 6.21 -29.55 -23.62
C LYS A 12 6.52 -28.55 -22.51
N VAL A 13 7.79 -28.18 -22.35
CA VAL A 13 8.24 -27.14 -21.42
C VAL A 13 7.59 -25.81 -21.78
N TYR A 14 7.63 -25.41 -23.05
CA TYR A 14 6.99 -24.17 -23.53
C TYR A 14 5.51 -24.08 -23.15
N LYS A 15 4.74 -25.15 -23.40
CA LYS A 15 3.30 -25.20 -23.06
C LYS A 15 3.03 -25.04 -21.57
N TYR A 16 3.83 -25.69 -20.71
CA TYR A 16 3.68 -25.52 -19.27
C TYR A 16 4.04 -24.11 -18.83
N THR A 17 5.13 -23.53 -19.34
CA THR A 17 5.51 -22.15 -19.01
C THR A 17 4.43 -21.15 -19.41
N CYS A 18 3.91 -21.24 -20.64
CA CYS A 18 2.84 -20.33 -21.09
C CYS A 18 1.58 -20.43 -20.24
N ARG A 19 1.18 -21.65 -19.86
CA ARG A 19 0.00 -21.87 -19.01
C ARG A 19 0.24 -21.38 -17.57
N ALA A 20 1.44 -21.59 -17.03
CA ALA A 20 1.83 -21.06 -15.73
C ALA A 20 1.80 -19.52 -15.71
N ASN A 21 2.30 -18.87 -16.77
CA ASN A 21 2.26 -17.43 -16.91
C ASN A 21 0.81 -16.90 -17.01
N ASP A 22 -0.07 -17.55 -17.77
CA ASP A 22 -1.51 -17.21 -17.81
C ASP A 22 -2.15 -17.30 -16.41
N TYR A 23 -1.86 -18.38 -15.68
CA TYR A 23 -2.34 -18.52 -14.31
C TYR A 23 -1.79 -17.43 -13.39
N PHE A 24 -0.51 -17.07 -13.53
CA PHE A 24 0.09 -16.01 -12.74
C PHE A 24 -0.55 -14.64 -13.02
N GLU A 25 -0.78 -14.29 -14.30
CA GLU A 25 -1.45 -13.06 -14.72
C GLU A 25 -2.89 -12.98 -14.19
N ARG A 26 -3.56 -14.14 -14.09
CA ARG A 26 -4.91 -14.27 -13.53
C ARG A 26 -4.93 -14.43 -11.99
N GLN A 27 -3.79 -14.27 -11.34
CA GLN A 27 -3.59 -14.40 -9.88
C GLN A 27 -3.93 -15.79 -9.32
N LEU A 28 -3.94 -16.82 -10.18
CA LEU A 28 -4.12 -18.23 -9.83
C LEU A 28 -2.76 -18.85 -9.47
N TYR A 29 -2.13 -18.34 -8.40
CA TYR A 29 -0.74 -18.65 -8.08
C TYR A 29 -0.48 -20.12 -7.74
N VAL A 30 -1.45 -20.83 -7.15
CA VAL A 30 -1.33 -22.26 -6.86
C VAL A 30 -1.22 -23.07 -8.16
N ASP A 31 -2.07 -22.77 -9.14
CA ASP A 31 -2.05 -23.42 -10.46
C ASP A 31 -0.76 -23.07 -11.23
N ALA A 32 -0.32 -21.81 -11.14
CA ALA A 32 0.96 -21.36 -11.71
C ALA A 32 2.14 -22.17 -11.15
N ILE A 33 2.22 -22.34 -9.83
CA ILE A 33 3.28 -23.13 -9.16
C ILE A 33 3.27 -24.59 -9.64
N GLN A 34 2.09 -25.19 -9.79
CA GLN A 34 1.99 -26.56 -10.29
C GLN A 34 2.56 -26.69 -11.71
N ASP A 35 2.27 -25.74 -12.59
CA ASP A 35 2.77 -25.78 -13.96
C ASP A 35 4.24 -25.43 -14.09
N TYR A 36 4.75 -24.46 -13.34
CA TYR A 36 6.20 -24.25 -13.27
C TYR A 36 6.91 -25.50 -12.77
N THR A 37 6.35 -26.21 -11.78
CA THR A 37 6.91 -27.47 -11.29
C THR A 37 6.91 -28.57 -12.36
N ARG A 38 5.85 -28.67 -13.17
CA ARG A 38 5.80 -29.59 -14.32
C ARG A 38 6.82 -29.20 -15.40
N ALA A 39 7.01 -27.90 -15.64
CA ALA A 39 8.00 -27.39 -16.58
C ALA A 39 9.44 -27.73 -16.13
N ILE A 40 9.77 -27.47 -14.86
CA ILE A 40 11.07 -27.80 -14.25
C ILE A 40 11.33 -29.31 -14.34
N SER A 41 10.33 -30.14 -13.99
CA SER A 41 10.46 -31.60 -14.07
C SER A 41 10.68 -32.10 -15.51
N ALA A 42 10.10 -31.42 -16.51
CA ALA A 42 10.28 -31.75 -17.92
C ALA A 42 11.62 -31.25 -18.48
N ILE A 43 12.25 -30.25 -17.86
CA ILE A 43 13.54 -29.69 -18.27
C ILE A 43 14.72 -30.55 -17.86
N ALA A 44 14.58 -31.35 -16.79
CA ALA A 44 15.62 -32.26 -16.31
C ALA A 44 16.08 -33.28 -17.39
N GLN A 45 15.36 -33.39 -18.50
CA GLN A 45 15.71 -34.22 -19.66
C GLN A 45 16.50 -33.48 -20.75
N ALA A 46 16.58 -32.15 -20.70
CA ALA A 46 17.11 -31.29 -21.77
C ALA A 46 18.39 -30.51 -21.39
N ASP A 47 18.82 -30.57 -20.13
CA ASP A 47 20.04 -29.93 -19.61
C ASP A 47 20.19 -28.42 -19.93
N ASP A 48 19.05 -27.71 -20.03
CA ASP A 48 19.04 -26.26 -20.28
C ASP A 48 19.01 -25.48 -18.95
N GLN A 49 20.21 -25.12 -18.50
CA GLN A 49 20.44 -24.38 -17.25
C GLN A 49 19.77 -22.99 -17.25
N HIS A 50 19.87 -22.24 -18.35
CA HIS A 50 19.35 -20.88 -18.46
C HIS A 50 17.82 -20.87 -18.35
N TYR A 51 17.14 -21.74 -19.10
CA TYR A 51 15.68 -21.82 -19.02
C TYR A 51 15.19 -22.39 -17.69
N CYS A 52 15.95 -23.30 -17.07
CA CYS A 52 15.65 -23.79 -15.72
C CYS A 52 15.67 -22.64 -14.70
N ALA A 53 16.65 -21.73 -14.78
CA ALA A 53 16.75 -20.58 -13.89
C ALA A 53 15.56 -19.62 -14.03
N LEU A 54 15.08 -19.40 -15.27
CA LEU A 54 13.87 -18.63 -15.55
C LEU A 54 12.64 -19.23 -14.85
N LEU A 55 12.47 -20.55 -14.92
CA LEU A 55 11.35 -21.25 -14.29
C LEU A 55 11.40 -21.13 -12.76
N HIS A 56 12.57 -21.30 -12.15
CA HIS A 56 12.74 -21.08 -10.71
C HIS A 56 12.44 -19.63 -10.32
N SER A 57 12.89 -18.64 -11.09
CA SER A 57 12.62 -17.22 -10.82
C SER A 57 11.12 -16.89 -10.88
N ASN A 58 10.40 -17.46 -11.85
CA ASN A 58 8.96 -17.28 -11.99
C ASN A 58 8.17 -18.01 -10.90
N ARG A 59 8.58 -19.23 -10.54
CA ARG A 59 7.96 -19.99 -9.45
C ARG A 59 8.22 -19.34 -8.08
N SER A 60 9.42 -18.78 -7.86
CA SER A 60 9.74 -17.95 -6.71
C SER A 60 8.76 -16.78 -6.59
N ALA A 61 8.49 -16.07 -7.70
CA ALA A 61 7.51 -14.98 -7.71
C ALA A 61 6.10 -15.46 -7.33
N ALA A 62 5.68 -16.64 -7.79
CA ALA A 62 4.38 -17.21 -7.43
C ALA A 62 4.31 -17.62 -5.96
N HIS A 63 5.36 -18.23 -5.41
CA HIS A 63 5.47 -18.51 -3.97
C HIS A 63 5.43 -17.23 -3.13
N TYR A 64 6.13 -16.17 -3.56
CA TYR A 64 6.12 -14.88 -2.90
C TYR A 64 4.71 -14.29 -2.84
N ARG A 65 3.93 -14.36 -3.93
CA ARG A 65 2.52 -13.88 -3.95
C ARG A 65 1.62 -14.65 -2.99
N LEU A 66 1.91 -15.92 -2.72
CA LEU A 66 1.22 -16.74 -1.73
C LEU A 66 1.77 -16.59 -0.30
N LYS A 67 2.74 -15.69 -0.07
CA LYS A 67 3.43 -15.53 1.23
C LYS A 67 4.19 -16.77 1.69
N ASN A 68 4.56 -17.64 0.75
CA ASN A 68 5.37 -18.84 0.98
C ASN A 68 6.86 -18.48 0.94
N TRP A 69 7.32 -17.70 1.92
CA TRP A 69 8.63 -17.03 1.90
C TRP A 69 9.81 -17.99 1.74
N GLU A 70 9.80 -19.10 2.47
CA GLU A 70 10.87 -20.11 2.42
C GLU A 70 10.98 -20.76 1.02
N TYR A 71 9.85 -21.12 0.42
CA TYR A 71 9.83 -21.66 -0.94
C TYR A 71 10.26 -20.61 -1.98
N ALA A 72 9.85 -19.35 -1.81
CA ALA A 72 10.27 -18.26 -2.68
C ALA A 72 11.78 -18.02 -2.60
N GLU A 73 12.35 -18.04 -1.38
CA GLU A 73 13.79 -17.92 -1.15
C GLU A 73 14.56 -19.09 -1.77
N ASN A 74 14.11 -20.33 -1.56
CA ASN A 74 14.75 -21.53 -2.09
C ASN A 74 14.80 -21.53 -3.62
N ASP A 75 13.69 -21.20 -4.27
CA ASP A 75 13.67 -21.07 -5.73
C ASP A 75 14.57 -19.94 -6.23
N ALA A 76 14.59 -18.80 -5.54
CA ALA A 76 15.46 -17.69 -5.92
C ALA A 76 16.95 -18.03 -5.72
N ALA A 77 17.29 -18.80 -4.68
CA ALA A 77 18.64 -19.32 -4.47
C ALA A 77 19.06 -20.28 -5.60
N GLU A 78 18.14 -21.11 -6.08
CA GLU A 78 18.38 -21.98 -7.23
C GLU A 78 18.55 -21.18 -8.53
N THR A 79 17.77 -20.10 -8.72
CA THR A 79 18.00 -19.15 -9.81
C THR A 79 19.41 -18.56 -9.76
N ILE A 80 19.90 -18.13 -8.60
CA ILE A 80 21.28 -17.60 -8.44
C ILE A 80 22.33 -18.67 -8.73
N ARG A 81 22.09 -19.92 -8.31
CA ARG A 81 23.00 -21.04 -8.55
C ARG A 81 23.14 -21.34 -10.04
N LEU A 82 22.03 -21.29 -10.78
CA LEU A 82 21.98 -21.53 -12.21
C LEU A 82 22.46 -20.29 -13.01
N GLU A 83 22.10 -19.08 -12.59
CA GLU A 83 22.45 -17.83 -13.29
C GLU A 83 23.02 -16.79 -12.33
N PRO A 84 24.31 -16.91 -11.95
CA PRO A 84 24.94 -15.99 -11.00
C PRO A 84 25.09 -14.57 -11.56
N GLU A 85 24.98 -14.36 -12.87
CA GLU A 85 25.05 -13.04 -13.49
C GLU A 85 23.68 -12.36 -13.66
N TRP A 86 22.58 -13.05 -13.34
CA TRP A 86 21.24 -12.49 -13.51
C TRP A 86 20.74 -11.81 -12.22
N ALA A 87 20.61 -10.48 -12.26
CA ALA A 87 20.18 -9.67 -11.12
C ALA A 87 18.85 -10.11 -10.51
N LYS A 88 17.92 -10.61 -11.34
CA LYS A 88 16.56 -11.00 -10.91
C LYS A 88 16.58 -12.08 -9.82
N GLY A 89 17.53 -13.03 -9.86
CA GLY A 89 17.66 -14.07 -8.83
C GLY A 89 17.96 -13.49 -7.45
N TYR A 90 18.95 -12.60 -7.38
CA TYR A 90 19.32 -11.86 -6.16
C TYR A 90 18.16 -11.01 -5.65
N PHE A 91 17.50 -10.27 -6.54
CA PHE A 91 16.34 -9.46 -6.21
C PHE A 91 15.19 -10.28 -5.61
N ARG A 92 14.84 -11.42 -6.23
CA ARG A 92 13.77 -12.32 -5.73
C ARG A 92 14.10 -12.88 -4.36
N ARG A 93 15.36 -13.27 -4.13
CA ARG A 93 15.81 -13.80 -2.85
C ARG A 93 15.80 -12.71 -1.76
N ALA A 94 16.25 -11.51 -2.10
CA ALA A 94 16.22 -10.35 -1.22
C ALA A 94 14.78 -9.99 -0.80
N GLU A 95 13.83 -9.99 -1.74
CA GLU A 95 12.40 -9.79 -1.45
C GLU A 95 11.88 -10.82 -0.43
N ALA A 96 12.16 -12.11 -0.65
CA ALA A 96 11.71 -13.17 0.26
C ALA A 96 12.33 -13.04 1.67
N LEU A 97 13.61 -12.65 1.77
CA LEU A 97 14.28 -12.41 3.06
C LEU A 97 13.74 -11.17 3.78
N ALA A 98 13.45 -10.09 3.05
CA ALA A 98 12.87 -8.88 3.61
C ALA A 98 11.51 -9.15 4.26
N GLN A 99 10.66 -9.99 3.64
CA GLN A 99 9.37 -10.40 4.22
C GLN A 99 9.51 -11.27 5.47
N GLN A 100 10.67 -11.91 5.67
CA GLN A 100 11.00 -12.66 6.87
C GLN A 100 11.65 -11.77 7.96
N GLY A 101 11.80 -10.45 7.73
CA GLY A 101 12.47 -9.53 8.64
C GLY A 101 14.00 -9.66 8.64
N GLN A 102 14.59 -10.42 7.71
CA GLN A 102 16.04 -10.57 7.57
C GLN A 102 16.63 -9.44 6.72
N TYR A 103 16.43 -8.19 7.16
CA TYR A 103 16.71 -6.99 6.37
C TYR A 103 18.20 -6.85 6.01
N GLU A 104 19.12 -7.15 6.93
CA GLU A 104 20.56 -7.05 6.67
C GLU A 104 20.98 -7.94 5.50
N LYS A 105 20.53 -9.20 5.48
CA LYS A 105 20.78 -10.14 4.37
C LYS A 105 20.09 -9.71 3.09
N ALA A 106 18.86 -9.18 3.18
CA ALA A 106 18.14 -8.67 2.02
C ALA A 106 18.90 -7.49 1.38
N ILE A 107 19.40 -6.54 2.17
CA ILE A 107 20.17 -5.38 1.69
C ILE A 107 21.45 -5.84 0.97
N GLU A 108 22.18 -6.82 1.51
CA GLU A 108 23.36 -7.40 0.84
C GLU A 108 23.01 -7.94 -0.55
N LEU A 109 21.94 -8.72 -0.67
CA LEU A 109 21.51 -9.27 -1.94
C LEU A 109 20.97 -8.21 -2.91
N TYR A 110 20.23 -7.22 -2.43
CA TYR A 110 19.81 -6.11 -3.29
C TYR A 110 21.02 -5.31 -3.81
N ARG A 111 22.07 -5.12 -3.01
CA ARG A 111 23.30 -4.46 -3.47
C ARG A 111 23.98 -5.25 -4.59
N ILE A 112 24.05 -6.58 -4.46
CA ILE A 112 24.57 -7.43 -5.55
C ILE A 112 23.68 -7.33 -6.79
N ALA A 113 22.35 -7.29 -6.62
CA ALA A 113 21.43 -7.09 -7.75
C ALA A 113 21.66 -5.71 -8.42
N LEU A 114 21.89 -4.66 -7.63
CA LEU A 114 22.17 -3.31 -8.12
C LEU A 114 23.53 -3.23 -8.82
N GLU A 115 24.55 -3.94 -8.34
CA GLU A 115 25.85 -4.02 -9.05
C GLU A 115 25.69 -4.60 -10.47
N LYS A 116 24.74 -5.52 -10.65
CA LYS A 116 24.42 -6.13 -11.95
C LYS A 116 23.51 -5.24 -12.81
N GLU A 117 22.66 -4.42 -12.19
CA GLU A 117 21.80 -3.43 -12.86
C GLU A 117 21.87 -2.04 -12.19
N PRO A 118 22.96 -1.27 -12.38
CA PRO A 118 23.26 -0.06 -11.59
C PRO A 118 22.20 1.05 -11.67
N ASP A 119 21.49 1.13 -12.79
CA ASP A 119 20.50 2.17 -13.06
C ASP A 119 19.07 1.71 -12.78
N ASN A 120 18.87 0.59 -12.07
CA ASN A 120 17.53 0.07 -11.76
C ASN A 120 16.92 0.81 -10.54
N PRO A 121 15.90 1.68 -10.74
CA PRO A 121 15.30 2.45 -9.65
C PRO A 121 14.52 1.57 -8.68
N ASP A 122 13.98 0.42 -9.13
CA ASP A 122 13.23 -0.48 -8.27
C ASP A 122 14.15 -1.11 -7.23
N ILE A 123 15.34 -1.55 -7.62
CA ILE A 123 16.32 -2.12 -6.69
C ILE A 123 16.77 -1.08 -5.67
N SER A 124 17.07 0.14 -6.11
CA SER A 124 17.46 1.26 -5.22
C SER A 124 16.35 1.59 -4.22
N SER A 125 15.09 1.62 -4.67
CA SER A 125 13.92 1.84 -3.82
C SER A 125 13.74 0.71 -2.79
N ARG A 126 13.97 -0.55 -3.18
CA ARG A 126 13.91 -1.70 -2.25
C ARG A 126 15.01 -1.67 -1.20
N ILE A 127 16.23 -1.25 -1.55
CA ILE A 127 17.31 -1.04 -0.58
C ILE A 127 16.91 0.00 0.46
N ALA A 128 16.41 1.15 0.01
CA ALA A 128 15.99 2.22 0.91
C ALA A 128 14.84 1.77 1.84
N LYS A 129 13.84 1.07 1.30
CA LYS A 129 12.76 0.49 2.11
C LYS A 129 13.29 -0.51 3.14
N ALA A 130 14.18 -1.42 2.76
CA ALA A 130 14.76 -2.40 3.67
C ALA A 130 15.62 -1.74 4.78
N LEU A 131 16.32 -0.64 4.48
CA LEU A 131 17.03 0.17 5.47
C LEU A 131 16.07 0.81 6.48
N ILE A 132 14.98 1.41 5.99
CA ILE A 132 13.94 2.01 6.83
C ILE A 132 13.34 0.97 7.79
N GLU A 133 13.02 -0.23 7.29
CA GLU A 133 12.45 -1.30 8.11
C GLU A 133 13.47 -1.93 9.08
N SER A 134 14.73 -2.08 8.67
CA SER A 134 15.81 -2.48 9.58
C SER A 134 15.95 -1.50 10.75
N ASP A 135 15.92 -0.20 10.46
CA ASP A 135 15.98 0.85 11.48
C ASP A 135 14.73 0.85 12.37
N ASN A 136 13.53 0.64 11.82
CA ASN A 136 12.29 0.47 12.59
C ASN A 136 12.42 -0.67 13.60
N ALA A 137 12.86 -1.84 13.11
CA ALA A 137 13.01 -3.04 13.94
C ALA A 137 14.05 -2.82 15.06
N LYS A 138 15.17 -2.15 14.77
CA LYS A 138 16.18 -1.77 15.78
C LYS A 138 15.63 -0.80 16.83
N MET A 139 14.71 0.08 16.44
CA MET A 139 13.99 0.97 17.35
C MET A 139 12.82 0.28 18.09
N GLY A 140 12.56 -1.00 17.84
CA GLY A 140 11.57 -1.80 18.55
C GLY A 140 10.13 -1.61 18.05
N PHE A 141 9.93 -1.08 16.83
CA PHE A 141 8.60 -0.91 16.25
C PHE A 141 8.55 -1.30 14.77
N GLN A 142 7.35 -1.35 14.22
CA GLN A 142 7.12 -1.56 12.78
C GLN A 142 6.00 -0.64 12.31
N VAL A 143 6.11 -0.14 11.08
CA VAL A 143 5.03 0.59 10.38
C VAL A 143 4.60 -0.25 9.20
N ILE A 144 3.35 -0.70 9.22
CA ILE A 144 2.79 -1.56 8.18
C ILE A 144 1.79 -0.76 7.36
N GLN A 145 1.94 -0.80 6.03
CA GLN A 145 1.02 -0.18 5.08
C GLN A 145 0.04 -1.23 4.55
N LEU A 146 -1.25 -1.03 4.82
CA LEU A 146 -2.34 -1.82 4.25
C LEU A 146 -2.96 -1.03 3.10
N ILE A 147 -2.88 -1.59 1.89
CA ILE A 147 -3.39 -0.94 0.67
C ILE A 147 -4.64 -1.69 0.17
N PRO A 148 -5.76 -0.99 -0.06
CA PRO A 148 -6.94 -1.56 -0.71
C PRO A 148 -6.62 -2.21 -2.06
N GLY A 149 -7.10 -3.43 -2.27
CA GLY A 149 -6.82 -4.25 -3.45
C GLY A 149 -5.52 -5.06 -3.39
N ARG A 150 -4.66 -4.80 -2.39
CA ARG A 150 -3.42 -5.57 -2.15
C ARG A 150 -3.48 -6.34 -0.84
N ASP A 151 -3.81 -5.66 0.25
CA ASP A 151 -3.76 -6.20 1.62
C ASP A 151 -5.15 -6.32 2.25
N ILE A 152 -6.05 -5.40 1.91
CA ILE A 152 -7.45 -5.34 2.34
C ILE A 152 -8.33 -5.08 1.13
N CYS A 153 -9.66 -5.17 1.25
CA CYS A 153 -10.58 -4.98 0.12
C CYS A 153 -10.35 -5.96 -1.06
N ILE A 154 -9.93 -7.20 -0.76
CA ILE A 154 -9.53 -8.19 -1.78
C ILE A 154 -10.70 -9.14 -2.10
N GLU A 155 -11.39 -9.63 -1.08
CA GLU A 155 -12.41 -10.68 -1.23
C GLU A 155 -13.70 -10.12 -1.81
N ARG A 156 -14.03 -10.53 -3.04
CA ARG A 156 -15.31 -10.22 -3.67
C ARG A 156 -16.35 -11.27 -3.29
N SER A 157 -17.55 -10.83 -2.95
CA SER A 157 -18.66 -11.71 -2.59
C SER A 157 -19.87 -11.50 -3.51
N ILE A 158 -20.36 -12.58 -4.12
CA ILE A 158 -21.63 -12.53 -4.89
C ILE A 158 -22.80 -12.11 -3.97
N LYS A 159 -22.70 -12.42 -2.67
CA LYS A 159 -23.73 -12.11 -1.68
C LYS A 159 -23.70 -10.65 -1.20
N ASN A 160 -22.61 -9.90 -1.44
CA ASN A 160 -22.47 -8.52 -0.98
C ASN A 160 -22.05 -7.56 -2.11
N PRO A 161 -22.95 -7.29 -3.08
CA PRO A 161 -22.61 -6.50 -4.26
C PRO A 161 -22.24 -5.04 -3.94
N ILE A 162 -22.79 -4.47 -2.86
CA ILE A 162 -22.48 -3.09 -2.43
C ILE A 162 -21.03 -3.02 -1.92
N GLN A 163 -20.62 -3.98 -1.09
CA GLN A 163 -19.23 -4.07 -0.60
C GLN A 163 -18.25 -4.19 -1.75
N ASN A 164 -18.52 -5.02 -2.76
CA ASN A 164 -17.66 -5.13 -3.93
C ASN A 164 -17.45 -3.78 -4.63
N ARG A 165 -18.51 -2.96 -4.72
CA ARG A 165 -18.41 -1.64 -5.34
C ARG A 165 -17.63 -0.65 -4.48
N ILE A 166 -17.79 -0.71 -3.15
CA ILE A 166 -16.97 0.07 -2.20
C ILE A 166 -15.50 -0.30 -2.35
N TYR A 167 -15.18 -1.59 -2.43
CA TYR A 167 -13.80 -2.06 -2.60
C TYR A 167 -13.19 -1.64 -3.94
N GLU A 168 -13.96 -1.66 -5.03
CA GLU A 168 -13.53 -1.08 -6.31
C GLU A 168 -13.20 0.41 -6.18
N PHE A 169 -14.00 1.15 -5.42
CA PHE A 169 -13.77 2.58 -5.19
C PHE A 169 -12.55 2.82 -4.29
N ALA A 170 -12.37 2.03 -3.23
CA ALA A 170 -11.21 2.09 -2.34
C ALA A 170 -9.88 1.93 -3.11
N GLN A 171 -9.85 1.03 -4.09
CA GLN A 171 -8.68 0.84 -4.96
C GLN A 171 -8.38 2.06 -5.83
N ILE A 172 -9.40 2.82 -6.22
CA ILE A 172 -9.26 4.05 -7.03
C ILE A 172 -8.79 5.21 -6.15
N MET A 173 -9.25 5.28 -4.90
CA MET A 173 -8.86 6.33 -3.95
C MET A 173 -7.40 6.18 -3.50
N ARG A 174 -6.85 4.97 -3.52
CA ARG A 174 -5.44 4.68 -3.19
C ARG A 174 -5.01 5.14 -1.79
N ASN A 175 -5.92 5.11 -0.81
CA ASN A 175 -5.58 5.38 0.58
C ASN A 175 -4.57 4.34 1.09
N ILE A 176 -3.73 4.76 2.03
CA ILE A 176 -2.83 3.89 2.78
C ILE A 176 -3.29 3.87 4.23
N ILE A 177 -3.70 2.70 4.71
CA ILE A 177 -4.05 2.50 6.12
C ILE A 177 -2.79 2.02 6.83
N TYR A 178 -2.48 2.58 8.01
CA TYR A 178 -1.28 2.22 8.73
C TYR A 178 -1.58 1.39 9.97
N VAL A 179 -0.76 0.36 10.21
CA VAL A 179 -0.68 -0.33 11.51
C VAL A 179 0.70 -0.07 12.09
N VAL A 180 0.74 0.61 13.23
CA VAL A 180 1.99 0.89 13.96
C VAL A 180 2.08 -0.07 15.13
N VAL A 181 3.12 -0.88 15.16
CA VAL A 181 3.27 -2.01 16.09
C VAL A 181 4.49 -1.80 16.98
N ASP A 182 4.31 -1.97 18.29
CA ASP A 182 5.41 -2.19 19.22
C ASP A 182 5.84 -3.66 19.18
N LEU A 183 7.09 -3.93 18.77
CA LEU A 183 7.54 -5.30 18.50
C LEU A 183 7.69 -6.15 19.76
N GLU A 184 7.98 -5.52 20.91
CA GLU A 184 8.15 -6.22 22.18
C GLU A 184 6.80 -6.69 22.74
N THR A 185 5.82 -5.80 22.82
CA THR A 185 4.51 -6.11 23.43
C THR A 185 3.48 -6.67 22.44
N ARG A 186 3.75 -6.55 21.13
CA ARG A 186 2.79 -6.82 20.04
C ARG A 186 1.55 -5.93 20.08
N HIS A 187 1.54 -4.89 20.91
CA HIS A 187 0.48 -3.89 20.89
C HIS A 187 0.60 -3.04 19.63
N CYS A 188 -0.52 -2.69 19.02
CA CYS A 188 -0.53 -1.85 17.84
C CYS A 188 -1.66 -0.81 17.89
N ILE A 189 -1.49 0.22 17.08
CA ILE A 189 -2.58 1.13 16.69
C ILE A 189 -2.84 1.01 15.21
N VAL A 190 -4.07 1.32 14.81
CA VAL A 190 -4.42 1.56 13.40
C VAL A 190 -4.61 3.05 13.18
N VAL A 191 -4.04 3.57 12.10
CA VAL A 191 -4.22 4.96 11.66
C VAL A 191 -5.09 4.94 10.41
N ASP A 192 -6.13 5.79 10.41
CA ASP A 192 -7.09 5.95 9.31
C ASP A 192 -7.79 4.65 8.92
N ALA A 193 -8.39 3.98 9.91
CA ALA A 193 -9.15 2.76 9.67
C ALA A 193 -10.42 3.03 8.85
N CYS A 194 -10.37 2.65 7.57
CA CYS A 194 -11.42 2.86 6.58
C CYS A 194 -11.55 1.66 5.61
N TRP A 195 -12.58 1.70 4.76
CA TRP A 195 -12.93 0.74 3.70
C TRP A 195 -13.31 -0.68 4.16
N ASP A 196 -12.43 -1.37 4.88
CA ASP A 196 -12.51 -2.80 5.17
C ASP A 196 -12.02 -3.12 6.58
N VAL A 197 -12.79 -2.69 7.58
CA VAL A 197 -12.45 -2.89 8.99
C VAL A 197 -12.32 -4.37 9.35
N ASP A 198 -13.14 -5.24 8.78
CA ASP A 198 -13.06 -6.67 9.05
C ASP A 198 -11.75 -7.24 8.45
N GLY A 199 -11.33 -6.82 7.26
CA GLY A 199 -10.03 -7.16 6.68
C GLY A 199 -8.84 -6.63 7.49
N ILE A 200 -8.90 -5.39 7.97
CA ILE A 200 -7.88 -4.79 8.86
C ILE A 200 -7.75 -5.61 10.16
N LEU A 201 -8.87 -5.91 10.82
CA LEU A 201 -8.88 -6.69 12.05
C LEU A 201 -8.38 -8.11 11.83
N LYS A 202 -8.75 -8.74 10.70
CA LYS A 202 -8.23 -10.05 10.31
C LYS A 202 -6.71 -10.00 10.11
N PHE A 203 -6.18 -8.99 9.43
CA PHE A 203 -4.74 -8.82 9.27
C PHE A 203 -4.04 -8.73 10.63
N ILE A 204 -4.52 -7.86 11.52
CA ILE A 204 -3.97 -7.68 12.88
C ILE A 204 -3.99 -9.01 13.66
N GLN A 205 -5.09 -9.76 13.57
CA GLN A 205 -5.25 -11.05 14.24
C GLN A 205 -4.33 -12.13 13.67
N ASP A 206 -4.25 -12.26 12.34
CA ASP A 206 -3.42 -13.25 11.65
C ASP A 206 -1.93 -13.02 11.94
N GLN A 207 -1.54 -11.77 12.17
CA GLN A 207 -0.19 -11.41 12.62
C GLN A 207 0.01 -11.57 14.14
N GLY A 208 -1.02 -11.86 14.93
CA GLY A 208 -0.91 -11.98 16.39
C GLY A 208 -0.58 -10.66 17.09
N TYR A 209 -1.07 -9.53 16.57
CA TYR A 209 -0.99 -8.23 17.23
C TYR A 209 -2.24 -7.95 18.08
N THR A 210 -2.12 -7.07 19.06
CA THR A 210 -3.24 -6.60 19.89
C THR A 210 -3.51 -5.13 19.59
N LEU A 211 -4.66 -4.83 18.97
CA LEU A 211 -5.06 -3.45 18.70
C LEU A 211 -5.51 -2.76 19.98
N VAL A 212 -4.77 -1.72 20.41
CA VAL A 212 -5.03 -1.00 21.68
C VAL A 212 -5.74 0.33 21.50
N SER A 213 -5.59 0.97 20.34
CA SER A 213 -6.28 2.23 20.00
C SER A 213 -6.29 2.47 18.50
N ALA A 214 -7.13 3.40 18.06
CA ALA A 214 -7.07 3.96 16.72
C ALA A 214 -6.54 5.40 16.78
N ALA A 215 -5.98 5.88 15.67
CA ALA A 215 -5.69 7.28 15.46
C ALA A 215 -6.22 7.73 14.10
N VAL A 216 -6.50 9.02 13.97
CA VAL A 216 -7.04 9.60 12.75
C VAL A 216 -6.17 10.78 12.36
N THR A 217 -5.71 10.80 11.11
CA THR A 217 -4.98 11.96 10.57
C THR A 217 -5.94 13.12 10.31
N HIS A 218 -7.11 12.86 9.72
CA HIS A 218 -8.14 13.87 9.48
C HIS A 218 -9.53 13.26 9.21
N TYR A 219 -10.57 14.10 9.19
CA TYR A 219 -11.97 13.65 9.23
C TYR A 219 -12.56 13.03 7.96
N HIS A 220 -11.88 13.10 6.79
CA HIS A 220 -12.53 12.73 5.53
C HIS A 220 -12.98 11.27 5.49
N PHE A 221 -14.06 11.02 4.76
CA PHE A 221 -14.77 9.73 4.77
C PHE A 221 -13.91 8.54 4.33
N ASP A 222 -12.90 8.78 3.50
CA ASP A 222 -11.95 7.80 3.02
C ASP A 222 -10.81 7.53 4.02
N HIS A 223 -10.76 8.24 5.15
CA HIS A 223 -9.85 8.00 6.28
C HIS A 223 -10.58 7.50 7.53
N VAL A 224 -11.85 7.90 7.72
CA VAL A 224 -12.64 7.52 8.92
C VAL A 224 -13.89 6.71 8.64
N GLY A 225 -14.23 6.48 7.37
CA GLY A 225 -15.52 5.90 6.97
C GLY A 225 -16.70 6.85 7.19
N GLY A 226 -17.91 6.30 7.09
CA GLY A 226 -19.15 7.05 7.26
C GLY A 226 -19.91 7.25 5.95
N SER A 227 -20.79 8.26 5.93
CA SER A 227 -21.56 8.58 4.73
C SER A 227 -20.64 9.18 3.66
N PRO A 228 -20.67 8.69 2.41
CA PRO A 228 -19.85 9.24 1.35
C PRO A 228 -20.32 10.67 0.98
N PRO A 229 -19.42 11.50 0.43
CA PRO A 229 -19.77 12.85 -0.01
C PRO A 229 -20.66 12.82 -1.28
N PRO A 230 -21.27 13.95 -1.65
CA PRO A 230 -21.93 14.10 -2.95
C PRO A 230 -21.04 13.64 -4.12
N PRO A 231 -21.61 13.00 -5.15
CA PRO A 231 -23.04 12.74 -5.39
C PRO A 231 -23.58 11.44 -4.75
N TYR A 232 -22.74 10.72 -3.98
CA TYR A 232 -23.09 9.42 -3.41
C TYR A 232 -23.83 9.51 -2.06
N ASP A 233 -23.93 10.70 -1.49
CA ASP A 233 -24.65 11.04 -0.26
C ASP A 233 -26.15 10.71 -0.31
N ASN A 234 -26.74 10.69 -1.50
CA ASN A 234 -28.14 10.30 -1.73
C ASN A 234 -28.39 8.79 -1.68
N ILE A 235 -27.33 7.98 -1.69
CA ILE A 235 -27.42 6.52 -1.58
C ILE A 235 -27.17 6.15 -0.11
N PRO A 236 -28.02 5.33 0.55
CA PRO A 236 -27.84 4.95 1.95
C PRO A 236 -26.71 3.93 2.15
N ILE A 237 -25.53 4.22 1.58
CA ILE A 237 -24.30 3.48 1.76
C ILE A 237 -23.50 4.13 2.89
N LYS A 238 -22.93 3.29 3.75
CA LYS A 238 -21.92 3.73 4.73
C LYS A 238 -20.64 2.99 4.45
N VAL A 239 -19.56 3.74 4.26
CA VAL A 239 -18.21 3.20 4.17
C VAL A 239 -17.82 2.70 5.56
N SER A 240 -17.33 1.47 5.64
CA SER A 240 -16.84 0.95 6.91
C SER A 240 -15.60 1.73 7.33
N GLY A 241 -15.50 2.07 8.61
CA GLY A 241 -14.34 2.77 9.14
C GLY A 241 -14.38 2.89 10.65
N LEU A 242 -14.07 4.06 11.19
CA LEU A 242 -13.94 4.33 12.61
C LEU A 242 -15.18 3.91 13.42
N ALA A 243 -16.38 4.19 12.91
CA ALA A 243 -17.62 3.78 13.57
C ALA A 243 -17.75 2.25 13.69
N THR A 244 -17.42 1.53 12.61
CA THR A 244 -17.42 0.06 12.61
C THR A 244 -16.36 -0.46 13.57
N LEU A 245 -15.14 0.10 13.53
CA LEU A 245 -14.03 -0.32 14.37
C LEU A 245 -14.35 -0.18 15.86
N LEU A 246 -14.83 1.00 16.28
CA LEU A 246 -15.16 1.29 17.68
C LEU A 246 -16.37 0.48 18.18
N LYS A 247 -17.25 0.05 17.28
CA LYS A 247 -18.34 -0.88 17.59
C LYS A 247 -17.82 -2.32 17.78
N ARG A 248 -16.91 -2.79 16.92
CA ARG A 248 -16.29 -4.12 17.03
C ARG A 248 -15.41 -4.26 18.26
N LEU A 249 -14.69 -3.19 18.62
CA LEU A 249 -13.76 -3.14 19.74
C LEU A 249 -14.23 -2.07 20.74
N PRO A 250 -15.17 -2.39 21.65
CA PRO A 250 -15.73 -1.40 22.57
C PRO A 250 -14.73 -0.88 23.61
N HIS A 251 -13.61 -1.57 23.83
CA HIS A 251 -12.59 -1.24 24.83
C HIS A 251 -11.56 -0.20 24.33
N ILE A 252 -11.42 -0.03 23.02
CA ILE A 252 -10.43 0.92 22.47
C ILE A 252 -11.05 2.31 22.26
N LYS A 253 -10.19 3.33 22.17
CA LYS A 253 -10.57 4.71 21.82
C LYS A 253 -9.83 5.17 20.55
N ALA A 254 -10.36 6.22 19.93
CA ALA A 254 -9.78 6.85 18.76
C ALA A 254 -9.15 8.20 19.13
N TYR A 255 -7.89 8.42 18.79
CA TYR A 255 -7.19 9.69 18.99
C TYR A 255 -7.42 10.58 17.77
N VAL A 256 -8.09 11.72 17.99
CA VAL A 256 -8.55 12.63 16.94
C VAL A 256 -8.24 14.07 17.36
N HIS A 257 -7.81 14.90 16.42
CA HIS A 257 -7.64 16.31 16.70
C HIS A 257 -8.98 16.98 17.04
N PRO A 258 -9.08 17.82 18.09
CA PRO A 258 -10.35 18.39 18.54
C PRO A 258 -11.15 19.12 17.46
N LYS A 259 -10.46 19.76 16.50
CA LYS A 259 -11.11 20.50 15.39
C LYS A 259 -11.84 19.60 14.38
N ASP A 260 -11.51 18.31 14.32
CA ASP A 260 -12.14 17.35 13.41
C ASP A 260 -13.24 16.51 14.08
N ILE A 261 -13.28 16.47 15.42
CA ILE A 261 -14.31 15.73 16.18
C ILE A 261 -15.75 16.08 15.74
N PRO A 262 -16.13 17.37 15.57
CA PRO A 262 -17.49 17.71 15.13
C PRO A 262 -17.84 17.15 13.75
N TYR A 263 -16.89 17.18 12.81
CA TYR A 263 -17.07 16.67 11.45
C TYR A 263 -17.22 15.14 11.44
N ILE A 264 -16.39 14.44 12.21
CA ILE A 264 -16.50 12.99 12.38
C ILE A 264 -17.84 12.62 13.03
N ALA A 265 -18.26 13.31 14.08
CA ALA A 265 -19.53 13.06 14.75
C ALA A 265 -20.73 13.26 13.80
N GLN A 266 -20.67 14.26 12.93
CA GLN A 266 -21.71 14.49 11.92
C GLN A 266 -21.77 13.36 10.89
N ALA A 267 -20.62 12.92 10.35
CA ALA A 267 -20.55 11.84 9.37
C ALA A 267 -20.82 10.46 9.97
N ASN A 268 -20.53 10.29 11.26
CA ASN A 268 -20.59 9.04 12.00
C ASN A 268 -21.34 9.20 13.35
N PRO A 269 -22.65 9.51 13.33
CA PRO A 269 -23.42 9.85 14.54
C PRO A 269 -23.57 8.69 15.54
N SER A 270 -23.20 7.47 15.15
CA SER A 270 -23.18 6.31 16.02
C SER A 270 -21.93 6.21 16.91
N ILE A 271 -20.92 7.06 16.70
CA ILE A 271 -19.72 7.11 17.56
C ILE A 271 -20.06 7.95 18.80
N PRO A 272 -20.05 7.38 20.01
CA PRO A 272 -20.20 8.16 21.22
C PRO A 272 -19.02 9.13 21.39
N GLU A 273 -19.28 10.37 21.78
CA GLU A 273 -18.25 11.43 21.89
C GLU A 273 -17.08 11.02 22.80
N ASN A 274 -17.36 10.32 23.91
CA ASN A 274 -16.33 9.84 24.85
C ASN A 274 -15.42 8.73 24.29
N ARG A 275 -15.67 8.26 23.06
CA ARG A 275 -14.81 7.31 22.32
C ARG A 275 -13.79 8.00 21.43
N MET A 276 -13.92 9.32 21.21
CA MET A 276 -12.92 10.15 20.54
C MET A 276 -12.13 10.92 21.60
N VAL A 277 -10.83 10.68 21.67
CA VAL A 277 -9.89 11.32 22.59
C VAL A 277 -9.23 12.49 21.86
N PRO A 278 -9.42 13.74 22.33
CA PRO A 278 -8.77 14.90 21.74
C PRO A 278 -7.24 14.79 21.85
N THR A 279 -6.52 14.94 20.75
CA THR A 279 -5.04 14.98 20.71
C THR A 279 -4.51 16.39 20.97
N GLY A 280 -3.21 16.50 21.24
CA GLY A 280 -2.52 17.79 21.38
C GLY A 280 -2.83 18.55 22.68
N THR A 281 -3.43 17.88 23.66
CA THR A 281 -3.57 18.41 25.03
C THR A 281 -2.35 18.04 25.88
N GLU A 282 -2.18 18.63 27.06
CA GLU A 282 -1.08 18.30 27.98
C GLU A 282 -0.96 16.78 28.27
N VAL A 283 -2.10 16.07 28.34
CA VAL A 283 -2.14 14.63 28.62
C VAL A 283 -2.17 13.75 27.37
N THR A 284 -2.37 14.32 26.19
CA THR A 284 -2.49 13.61 24.89
C THR A 284 -1.60 14.22 23.81
N GLU A 285 -0.54 14.93 24.20
CA GLU A 285 0.53 15.36 23.30
C GLU A 285 1.22 14.13 22.68
N THR A 286 1.35 13.06 23.48
CA THR A 286 1.92 11.79 23.05
C THR A 286 1.03 10.61 23.44
N LEU A 287 1.18 9.52 22.70
CA LEU A 287 0.59 8.21 22.96
C LEU A 287 1.71 7.16 22.96
N ASN A 288 1.83 6.41 24.04
CA ASN A 288 2.73 5.25 24.09
C ASN A 288 1.98 4.01 23.59
N ILE A 289 2.63 3.25 22.71
CA ILE A 289 2.18 1.95 22.23
C ILE A 289 3.17 0.95 22.80
N GLY A 290 2.68 0.06 23.67
CA GLY A 290 3.56 -0.93 24.29
C GLY A 290 4.67 -0.29 25.13
N LYS A 291 5.92 -0.71 24.91
CA LYS A 291 7.07 -0.29 25.72
C LYS A 291 8.03 0.65 25.00
N SER A 292 8.25 0.45 23.71
CA SER A 292 9.34 1.09 22.95
C SER A 292 8.84 2.08 21.91
N THR A 293 7.52 2.18 21.72
CA THR A 293 6.94 2.97 20.64
C THR A 293 6.17 4.17 21.21
N LYS A 294 6.57 5.37 20.81
CA LYS A 294 5.90 6.62 21.20
C LYS A 294 5.47 7.39 19.96
N VAL A 295 4.21 7.81 19.95
CA VAL A 295 3.61 8.67 18.92
C VAL A 295 3.44 10.06 19.50
N ARG A 296 3.96 11.08 18.82
CA ARG A 296 3.65 12.49 19.08
C ARG A 296 2.70 13.01 18.03
N PHE A 297 1.62 13.65 18.45
CA PHE A 297 0.68 14.28 17.53
C PHE A 297 1.14 15.70 17.17
N ILE A 298 1.15 16.03 15.87
CA ILE A 298 1.54 17.34 15.35
C ILE A 298 0.33 17.89 14.61
N HIS A 299 -0.21 19.04 15.03
CA HIS A 299 -1.31 19.68 14.30
C HIS A 299 -0.78 20.21 12.97
N THR A 300 -1.43 19.81 11.86
CA THR A 300 -1.04 20.10 10.48
C THR A 300 -2.23 20.59 9.64
N PRO A 301 -2.89 21.68 10.06
CA PRO A 301 -4.11 22.17 9.43
C PRO A 301 -3.87 22.61 7.98
N GLY A 302 -4.94 22.55 7.19
CA GLY A 302 -4.96 23.08 5.82
C GLY A 302 -5.79 22.22 4.88
N HIS A 303 -5.56 20.91 4.88
CA HIS A 303 -6.45 19.98 4.17
C HIS A 303 -7.82 19.88 4.87
N SER A 304 -7.77 19.81 6.21
CA SER A 304 -8.92 19.96 7.09
C SER A 304 -8.56 20.82 8.31
N PRO A 305 -9.54 21.27 9.12
CA PRO A 305 -9.28 22.07 10.31
C PRO A 305 -8.42 21.34 11.35
N GLY A 306 -8.62 20.03 11.49
CA GLY A 306 -7.96 19.16 12.46
C GLY A 306 -6.98 18.16 11.88
N SER A 307 -6.56 18.32 10.62
CA SER A 307 -5.47 17.52 10.06
C SER A 307 -4.28 17.48 11.03
N GLN A 308 -3.77 16.28 11.31
CA GLN A 308 -2.65 16.05 12.19
C GLN A 308 -1.73 14.95 11.64
N ALA A 309 -0.43 15.09 11.90
CA ALA A 309 0.57 14.07 11.63
C ALA A 309 0.95 13.32 12.92
N LEU A 310 1.34 12.07 12.76
CA LEU A 310 1.79 11.17 13.82
C LEU A 310 3.29 10.94 13.68
N LEU A 311 4.09 11.56 14.54
CA LEU A 311 5.53 11.36 14.59
C LEU A 311 5.88 10.23 15.57
N ILE A 312 6.26 9.09 15.02
CA ILE A 312 6.64 7.88 15.75
C ILE A 312 8.14 7.90 16.01
N ASN A 313 8.53 7.74 17.28
CA ASN A 313 9.92 7.68 17.75
C ASN A 313 10.83 8.79 17.14
N HIS A 314 10.27 9.98 16.92
CA HIS A 314 10.95 11.15 16.36
C HIS A 314 11.50 10.97 14.93
N SER A 315 11.19 9.88 14.22
CA SER A 315 11.88 9.52 12.98
C SER A 315 10.98 9.04 11.84
N ARG A 316 9.71 8.67 12.12
CA ARG A 316 8.73 8.25 11.13
C ARG A 316 7.47 9.09 11.26
N LEU A 317 6.99 9.67 10.18
CA LEU A 317 5.90 10.64 10.20
C LEU A 317 4.78 10.18 9.27
N ILE A 318 3.68 9.72 9.85
CA ILE A 318 2.43 9.50 9.10
C ILE A 318 1.71 10.83 9.02
N VAL A 319 1.53 11.37 7.81
CA VAL A 319 1.11 12.78 7.61
C VAL A 319 -0.31 12.94 7.10
N GLY A 320 -1.01 11.85 6.81
CA GLY A 320 -2.30 11.88 6.11
C GLY A 320 -2.17 12.69 4.82
N ASP A 321 -3.12 13.60 4.60
CA ASP A 321 -3.22 14.36 3.37
C ASP A 321 -2.56 15.74 3.46
N THR A 322 -1.84 16.04 4.55
CA THR A 322 -1.08 17.28 4.62
C THR A 322 0.07 17.29 3.61
N LEU A 323 0.87 16.22 3.59
CA LEU A 323 2.03 16.07 2.71
C LEU A 323 1.94 14.72 2.01
N LEU A 324 2.09 14.73 0.70
CA LEU A 324 2.07 13.54 -0.15
C LEU A 324 3.41 13.51 -0.90
N CYS A 325 3.82 12.39 -1.49
CA CYS A 325 5.13 12.32 -2.14
C CYS A 325 5.19 13.24 -3.38
N GLY A 326 5.92 14.35 -3.29
CA GLY A 326 6.03 15.39 -4.31
C GLY A 326 4.80 16.28 -4.47
N LEU A 327 3.82 16.23 -3.56
CA LEU A 327 2.58 17.02 -3.63
C LEU A 327 1.96 17.22 -2.23
N CYS A 328 0.84 17.95 -2.13
CA CYS A 328 0.05 18.06 -0.90
C CYS A 328 -1.42 17.77 -1.18
N GLY A 329 -2.20 17.53 -0.12
CA GLY A 329 -3.65 17.39 -0.23
C GLY A 329 -4.31 18.70 -0.67
N ARG A 330 -5.51 18.55 -1.25
CA ARG A 330 -6.36 19.67 -1.66
C ARG A 330 -6.89 20.45 -0.45
N THR A 331 -7.29 21.71 -0.64
CA THR A 331 -7.76 22.60 0.46
C THR A 331 -9.11 23.25 0.19
N ASP A 332 -9.86 22.74 -0.78
CA ASP A 332 -11.12 23.32 -1.27
C ASP A 332 -12.37 22.60 -0.73
N LEU A 333 -12.18 21.51 0.02
CA LEU A 333 -13.27 20.82 0.74
C LEU A 333 -13.65 21.58 2.04
N PRO A 334 -14.83 21.30 2.64
CA PRO A 334 -15.28 21.99 3.84
C PRO A 334 -14.23 21.99 4.97
N GLY A 335 -13.88 23.18 5.45
CA GLY A 335 -12.87 23.37 6.49
C GLY A 335 -11.42 23.37 6.01
N GLY A 336 -11.16 23.14 4.72
CA GLY A 336 -9.86 23.33 4.11
C GLY A 336 -9.46 24.81 4.05
N ASP A 337 -8.17 25.09 4.21
CA ASP A 337 -7.58 26.43 4.17
C ASP A 337 -6.19 26.39 3.55
N ARG A 338 -6.04 27.07 2.41
CA ARG A 338 -4.79 27.12 1.64
C ARG A 338 -3.65 27.82 2.40
N ASN A 339 -3.95 28.91 3.11
CA ASN A 339 -2.94 29.66 3.85
C ASN A 339 -2.43 28.85 5.04
N MET A 340 -3.33 28.11 5.71
CA MET A 340 -2.94 27.19 6.78
C MET A 340 -2.11 26.03 6.24
N MET A 341 -2.47 25.46 5.08
CA MET A 341 -1.66 24.41 4.44
C MET A 341 -0.25 24.91 4.15
N GLU A 342 -0.12 26.09 3.55
CA GLU A 342 1.20 26.69 3.28
C GLU A 342 2.01 26.89 4.56
N ALA A 343 1.40 27.45 5.60
CA ALA A 343 2.07 27.65 6.89
C ALA A 343 2.50 26.31 7.52
N THR A 344 1.65 25.28 7.42
CA THR A 344 1.95 23.92 7.89
C THR A 344 3.14 23.34 7.13
N LEU A 345 3.14 23.39 5.80
CA LEU A 345 4.22 22.87 4.97
C LEU A 345 5.54 23.59 5.27
N ARG A 346 5.56 24.93 5.28
CA ARG A 346 6.78 25.71 5.47
C ARG A 346 7.33 25.66 6.89
N HIS A 347 6.46 25.83 7.89
CA HIS A 347 6.90 26.15 9.26
C HIS A 347 6.66 25.02 10.25
N THR A 348 5.78 24.06 9.95
CA THR A 348 5.53 22.92 10.84
C THR A 348 6.29 21.69 10.34
N LEU A 349 6.00 21.24 9.12
CA LEU A 349 6.66 20.08 8.53
C LEU A 349 8.06 20.42 8.00
N GLY A 350 8.22 21.59 7.36
CA GLY A 350 9.50 22.04 6.82
C GLY A 350 10.61 22.24 7.87
N SER A 351 10.23 22.42 9.14
CA SER A 351 11.16 22.54 10.28
C SER A 351 11.60 21.21 10.89
N LEU A 352 11.13 20.07 10.38
CA LEU A 352 11.56 18.75 10.82
C LEU A 352 12.93 18.38 10.23
N ASP A 353 13.60 17.41 10.87
CA ASP A 353 14.90 16.88 10.42
C ASP A 353 14.75 16.13 9.08
N ASP A 354 15.69 16.31 8.16
CA ASP A 354 15.64 15.75 6.81
C ASP A 354 15.58 14.22 6.75
N ARG A 355 16.06 13.57 7.82
CA ARG A 355 16.07 12.11 7.95
C ARG A 355 14.72 11.53 8.37
N VAL A 356 13.76 12.38 8.76
CA VAL A 356 12.42 11.92 9.09
C VAL A 356 11.77 11.34 7.83
N VAL A 357 11.41 10.06 7.90
CA VAL A 357 10.71 9.35 6.83
C VAL A 357 9.24 9.75 6.86
N VAL A 358 8.70 10.09 5.71
CA VAL A 358 7.31 10.52 5.52
C VAL A 358 6.49 9.38 4.93
N TYR A 359 5.33 9.14 5.52
CA TYR A 359 4.33 8.15 5.13
C TYR A 359 3.00 8.87 4.78
N PRO A 360 2.62 8.95 3.50
CA PRO A 360 1.49 9.76 3.03
C PRO A 360 0.12 9.10 3.24
N GLY A 361 -0.97 9.87 3.23
CA GLY A 361 -2.33 9.33 3.28
C GLY A 361 -2.75 8.52 2.05
N HIS A 362 -2.15 8.83 0.89
CA HIS A 362 -2.44 8.20 -0.41
C HIS A 362 -1.18 7.84 -1.20
N ASP A 363 -1.26 6.77 -1.99
CA ASP A 363 -0.22 6.37 -2.93
C ASP A 363 -0.49 6.89 -4.35
N TYR A 364 0.20 7.98 -4.73
CA TYR A 364 0.19 8.51 -6.10
C TYR A 364 1.46 8.21 -6.90
N GLY A 365 2.24 7.19 -6.47
CA GLY A 365 3.42 6.72 -7.20
C GLY A 365 4.58 6.32 -6.29
N TYR A 366 4.57 6.74 -5.02
CA TYR A 366 5.59 6.40 -4.03
C TYR A 366 4.93 6.17 -2.67
N GLU A 367 5.28 5.06 -2.02
CA GLU A 367 4.71 4.65 -0.72
C GLU A 367 5.31 5.40 0.49
N TRP A 368 6.43 6.11 0.30
CA TRP A 368 7.15 6.86 1.33
C TRP A 368 8.06 7.93 0.70
N SER A 369 8.50 8.90 1.52
CA SER A 369 9.49 9.93 1.17
C SER A 369 10.32 10.28 2.42
N THR A 370 11.09 11.37 2.39
CA THR A 370 11.66 11.99 3.60
C THR A 370 11.43 13.49 3.58
N ILE A 371 11.53 14.14 4.75
CA ILE A 371 11.48 15.61 4.81
C ILE A 371 12.55 16.24 3.92
N GLY A 372 13.76 15.64 3.85
CA GLY A 372 14.82 16.12 2.97
C GLY A 372 14.47 16.01 1.48
N ILE A 373 13.89 14.88 1.05
CA ILE A 373 13.46 14.69 -0.35
C ILE A 373 12.36 15.70 -0.69
N GLU A 374 11.36 15.86 0.17
CA GLU A 374 10.26 16.81 -0.08
C GLU A 374 10.70 18.27 0.00
N ARG A 375 11.78 18.58 0.73
CA ARG A 375 12.39 19.92 0.74
C ARG A 375 13.18 20.20 -0.53
N GLU A 376 13.94 19.22 -1.02
CA GLU A 376 14.76 19.36 -2.22
C GLU A 376 13.90 19.35 -3.50
N LYS A 377 12.88 18.50 -3.55
CA LYS A 377 12.17 18.15 -4.80
C LYS A 377 10.64 18.27 -4.72
N GLY A 378 10.08 18.55 -3.55
CA GLY A 378 8.63 18.50 -3.32
C GLY A 378 8.06 19.75 -2.66
N CYS A 379 6.98 19.53 -1.90
CA CYS A 379 6.13 20.59 -1.35
C CYS A 379 6.68 21.27 -0.07
N LEU A 380 7.93 20.99 0.33
CA LEU A 380 8.56 21.67 1.47
C LEU A 380 9.66 22.66 1.04
N GLY A 381 10.02 22.71 -0.24
CA GLY A 381 11.01 23.67 -0.77
C GLY A 381 10.52 25.11 -0.76
N GLU A 382 11.43 26.08 -0.97
CA GLU A 382 11.07 27.51 -0.98
C GLU A 382 10.00 27.83 -2.03
N ASP A 383 10.09 27.18 -3.19
CA ASP A 383 9.16 27.32 -4.32
C ASP A 383 7.84 26.55 -4.16
N LEU A 384 7.71 25.71 -3.11
CA LEU A 384 6.56 24.81 -2.88
C LEU A 384 6.13 24.04 -4.15
N VAL A 385 7.10 23.40 -4.82
CA VAL A 385 6.85 22.60 -6.02
C VAL A 385 5.78 21.54 -5.72
N GLY A 386 4.65 21.60 -6.43
CA GLY A 386 3.49 20.71 -6.23
C GLY A 386 2.32 21.30 -5.41
N PHE A 387 2.46 22.52 -4.88
CA PHE A 387 1.39 23.29 -4.19
C PHE A 387 0.49 24.10 -5.15
N GLU A 388 0.78 24.05 -6.46
CA GLU A 388 -0.03 24.74 -7.47
C GLU A 388 -1.45 24.16 -7.53
N PRO A 389 -2.47 25.01 -7.80
CA PRO A 389 -3.82 24.51 -8.04
C PRO A 389 -3.80 23.62 -9.28
N ARG A 390 -3.93 22.29 -9.10
CA ARG A 390 -4.20 21.43 -10.24
C ARG A 390 -5.54 21.86 -10.85
N PRO A 391 -5.66 21.89 -12.19
CA PRO A 391 -6.99 21.94 -12.79
C PRO A 391 -7.78 20.78 -12.20
N ILE A 392 -9.01 21.06 -11.75
CA ILE A 392 -9.93 20.06 -11.20
C ILE A 392 -9.97 18.89 -12.18
N ILE A 393 -9.26 17.82 -11.86
CA ILE A 393 -9.52 16.54 -12.48
C ILE A 393 -10.82 16.14 -11.81
N ASP A 394 -11.94 16.28 -12.53
CA ASP A 394 -13.22 15.72 -12.10
C ASP A 394 -12.97 14.24 -11.80
N GLU A 395 -12.80 13.89 -10.52
CA GLU A 395 -12.82 12.51 -10.06
C GLU A 395 -14.16 11.87 -10.48
N GLU A 396 -15.24 12.67 -10.60
CA GLU A 396 -16.50 12.30 -11.22
C GLU A 396 -16.36 11.81 -12.69
N LYS A 397 -15.44 12.36 -13.49
CA LYS A 397 -15.23 11.93 -14.89
C LYS A 397 -14.47 10.61 -14.99
N VAL A 398 -13.63 10.29 -14.02
CA VAL A 398 -12.95 8.99 -13.94
C VAL A 398 -13.96 7.90 -13.54
N VAL A 399 -14.87 8.20 -12.62
CA VAL A 399 -15.91 7.25 -12.19
C VAL A 399 -17.00 7.05 -13.25
N THR A 400 -17.45 8.11 -13.93
CA THR A 400 -18.51 8.00 -14.96
C THR A 400 -18.07 7.28 -16.25
N LYS A 401 -16.77 7.24 -16.57
CA LYS A 401 -16.26 6.45 -17.71
C LYS A 401 -16.36 4.93 -17.48
N ASN A 402 -16.43 4.47 -16.24
CA ASN A 402 -16.46 3.04 -15.87
C ASN A 402 -17.84 2.55 -15.38
N ILE A 403 -18.90 3.33 -15.59
CA ILE A 403 -20.28 2.84 -15.39
C ILE A 403 -20.78 2.36 -16.76
N PRO A 404 -21.09 1.06 -16.94
CA PRO A 404 -21.73 0.61 -18.16
C PRO A 404 -23.07 1.35 -18.27
N LYS A 405 -23.22 2.19 -19.30
CA LYS A 405 -24.54 2.71 -19.67
C LYS A 405 -25.46 1.50 -19.85
N ARG A 406 -26.57 1.47 -19.11
CA ARG A 406 -27.63 0.46 -19.30
C ARG A 406 -27.97 0.40 -20.79
N ARG A 407 -27.49 -0.63 -21.50
CA ARG A 407 -28.06 -1.01 -22.78
C ARG A 407 -29.38 -1.69 -22.47
N SER A 408 -30.47 -1.04 -22.87
CA SER A 408 -31.76 -1.68 -23.00
C SER A 408 -31.58 -2.97 -23.79
N MET A 409 -31.89 -4.11 -23.16
CA MET A 409 -32.10 -5.36 -23.89
C MET A 409 -33.25 -5.13 -24.86
N LEU A 410 -32.95 -5.05 -26.16
CA LEU A 410 -33.80 -5.45 -27.29
C LEU A 410 -33.05 -5.21 -28.61
N SER A 411 -33.01 -6.25 -29.45
CA SER A 411 -32.42 -6.33 -30.81
C SER A 411 -30.88 -6.28 -30.90
N SER A 412 -30.15 -7.13 -31.64
CA SER A 412 -30.48 -8.12 -32.66
C SER A 412 -29.27 -9.04 -32.86
N LEU A 413 -29.53 -10.29 -33.26
CA LEU A 413 -28.56 -11.27 -33.75
C LEU A 413 -27.77 -10.78 -34.98
N GLY A 414 -26.54 -11.28 -35.15
CA GLY A 414 -26.02 -11.58 -36.50
C GLY A 414 -24.54 -11.27 -36.75
N ALA A 415 -23.76 -12.35 -36.96
CA ALA A 415 -22.49 -12.46 -37.72
C ALA A 415 -21.26 -11.64 -37.22
N GLY A 416 -20.01 -12.08 -37.34
CA GLY A 416 -19.40 -13.25 -37.95
C GLY A 416 -17.86 -13.16 -37.80
N LEU A 417 -17.22 -14.32 -37.70
CA LEU A 417 -15.78 -14.62 -37.67
C LEU A 417 -14.89 -13.86 -38.68
N LYS A 418 -13.67 -13.41 -38.28
CA LYS A 418 -12.34 -13.97 -38.68
C LYS A 418 -11.12 -13.06 -38.41
N ASN A 419 -10.13 -13.68 -37.74
CA ASN A 419 -8.66 -13.70 -37.96
C ASN A 419 -7.72 -12.49 -37.76
N LYS A 420 -6.70 -12.81 -36.93
CA LYS A 420 -5.25 -12.53 -36.99
C LYS A 420 -4.77 -11.07 -36.93
N ASP A 421 -4.06 -10.77 -35.84
CA ASP A 421 -2.63 -10.44 -35.98
C ASP A 421 -1.83 -10.77 -34.71
N ARG A 422 -0.57 -11.18 -34.95
CA ARG A 422 0.46 -11.52 -33.96
C ARG A 422 1.17 -10.24 -33.53
N GLY A 423 1.58 -10.14 -32.27
CA GLY A 423 2.63 -9.19 -31.89
C GLY A 423 2.64 -8.76 -30.43
N HIS A 424 3.63 -9.28 -29.70
CA HIS A 424 4.32 -8.66 -28.55
C HIS A 424 3.50 -8.26 -27.32
N TRP A 425 3.58 -9.12 -26.29
CA TRP A 425 3.25 -8.78 -24.91
C TRP A 425 4.53 -8.87 -24.08
N PHE A 426 4.97 -7.74 -23.52
CA PHE A 426 5.91 -7.70 -22.39
C PHE A 426 5.19 -7.00 -21.24
N PHE A 427 5.05 -7.69 -20.12
CA PHE A 427 4.71 -7.09 -18.83
C PHE A 427 6.01 -6.75 -18.10
N ASN A 428 6.28 -5.46 -17.95
CA ASN A 428 7.21 -4.96 -16.93
C ASN A 428 6.47 -4.96 -15.60
N GLY A 429 7.11 -5.48 -14.57
CA GLY A 429 6.68 -5.39 -13.18
C GLY A 429 7.83 -5.55 -12.22
#